data_AF-A0A2T7SQP8-F1
#
_entry.id   AF-A0A2T7SQP8-F1
#
_cell.length_a   1.000
_cell.length_b   1.000
_cell.length_c   1.000
_cell.angle_alpha   90.00
_cell.angle_beta   90.00
_cell.angle_gamma   90.00
#
_symmetry.space_group_name_H-M   'P 1'
#
loop_
_entity.id
_entity.type
_entity.pdbx_description
1 polymer ?
#
loop_
_entity_poly.entity_id
_entity_poly.type
_entity_poly.pdbx_seq_one_letter_code
_entity_poly.pdbx_strand_id
1 'polypeptide(L)'
;MGLNNAGLISKRRMAEFDALCNLEVKPISPIQIRQLREKEHVSQAVFAAILNTSISTIQKWELGDKKPSGPSLKLLSLLERKGLEAVL
;
A
#
# COMPACT_ATOMS: atom_id res chain seq x y z
N MET A 1 15.69 30.08 4.78
CA MET A 1 14.28 30.52 4.72
C MET A 1 13.40 29.29 4.55
N GLY A 2 12.41 29.07 5.41
CA GLY A 2 11.52 27.91 5.34
C GLY A 2 10.12 28.28 5.82
N LEU A 3 9.09 27.59 5.35
CA LEU A 3 7.67 27.95 5.54
C LEU A 3 7.28 28.12 7.03
N ASN A 4 7.93 27.37 7.93
CA ASN A 4 7.74 27.50 9.39
C ASN A 4 8.33 28.80 9.95
N ASN A 5 9.55 29.18 9.54
CA ASN A 5 10.19 30.42 10.01
C ASN A 5 9.48 31.68 9.47
N ALA A 6 8.75 31.55 8.36
CA ALA A 6 7.92 32.62 7.80
C ALA A 6 6.51 32.71 8.45
N GLY A 7 6.20 31.83 9.42
CA GLY A 7 4.89 31.79 10.08
C GLY A 7 3.74 31.27 9.21
N LEU A 8 4.02 30.80 8.00
CA LEU A 8 3.01 30.34 7.03
C LEU A 8 2.50 28.93 7.33
N ILE A 9 3.30 28.12 8.04
CA ILE A 9 2.96 26.75 8.46
C ILE A 9 3.42 26.55 9.90
N SER A 10 2.61 25.84 10.69
CA SER A 10 3.00 25.48 12.07
C SER A 10 4.06 24.37 12.07
N LYS A 11 4.84 24.30 13.16
CA LYS A 11 5.81 23.22 13.38
C LYS A 11 5.16 21.83 13.27
N ARG A 12 3.92 21.67 13.75
CA ARG A 12 3.14 20.42 13.61
C ARG A 12 2.86 20.09 12.15
N ARG A 13 2.37 21.05 11.35
CA ARG A 13 2.13 20.84 9.91
C ARG A 13 3.41 20.58 9.14
N MET A 14 4.53 21.18 9.54
CA MET A 14 5.83 20.89 8.93
C MET A 14 6.24 19.43 9.18
N ALA A 15 6.08 18.93 10.40
CA ALA A 15 6.36 17.52 10.71
C ALA A 15 5.44 16.54 9.97
N GLU A 16 4.14 16.88 9.83
CA GLU A 16 3.20 16.11 9.00
C GLU A 16 3.63 16.12 7.53
N PHE A 17 4.04 17.28 6.99
CA PHE A 17 4.56 17.42 5.63
C PHE A 17 5.83 16.60 5.40
N ASP A 18 6.82 16.68 6.30
CA ASP A 18 8.06 15.91 6.20
C ASP A 18 7.79 14.38 6.20
N ALA A 19 6.81 13.94 7.00
CA ALA A 19 6.38 12.54 7.00
C ALA A 19 5.74 12.12 5.67
N LEU A 20 5.03 13.02 4.98
CA LEU A 20 4.45 12.77 3.66
C LEU A 20 5.52 12.70 2.57
N CYS A 21 6.59 13.49 2.67
CA CYS A 21 7.69 13.45 1.71
C CYS A 21 8.45 12.11 1.70
N ASN A 22 8.45 11.38 2.82
CA ASN A 22 9.17 10.10 2.98
C ASN A 22 8.27 8.85 2.81
N LEU A 23 7.17 8.96 2.06
CA LEU A 23 6.18 7.87 1.88
C LEU A 23 6.58 6.79 0.86
N GLU A 24 7.87 6.59 0.60
CA GLU A 24 8.33 5.65 -0.42
C GLU A 24 7.78 4.24 -0.18
N VAL A 25 7.04 3.72 -1.16
CA VAL A 25 6.49 2.37 -1.13
C VAL A 25 7.34 1.49 -2.00
N LYS A 26 7.98 0.49 -1.39
CA LYS A 26 8.81 -0.46 -2.11
C LYS A 26 7.95 -1.31 -3.07
N PRO A 27 8.44 -1.61 -4.28
CA PRO A 27 7.80 -2.60 -5.15
C PRO A 27 7.66 -3.94 -4.43
N ILE A 28 6.52 -4.60 -4.63
CA ILE A 28 6.25 -5.94 -4.10
C ILE A 28 6.31 -6.95 -5.26
N SER A 29 7.01 -8.07 -5.05
CA SER A 29 7.14 -9.12 -6.06
C SER A 29 5.89 -10.00 -6.16
N PRO A 30 5.66 -10.68 -7.29
CA PRO A 30 4.53 -11.61 -7.45
C PRO A 30 4.44 -12.66 -6.34
N ILE A 31 5.59 -13.22 -5.95
CA ILE A 31 5.70 -14.22 -4.88
C ILE A 31 5.28 -13.63 -3.54
N GLN A 32 5.71 -12.40 -3.22
CA GLN A 32 5.31 -11.73 -1.97
C GLN A 32 3.82 -11.43 -1.93
N ILE A 33 3.19 -11.06 -3.05
CA ILE A 33 1.73 -10.84 -3.11
C ILE A 33 0.99 -12.14 -2.77
N ARG A 34 1.43 -13.26 -3.36
CA ARG A 34 0.85 -14.58 -3.07
C ARG A 34 1.06 -14.98 -1.61
N GLN A 35 2.26 -14.80 -1.07
CA GLN A 35 2.57 -15.10 0.33
C GLN A 35 1.75 -14.25 1.30
N LEU A 36 1.56 -12.95 0.99
CA LEU A 36 0.71 -12.07 1.78
C LEU A 36 -0.72 -12.61 1.82
N ARG A 37 -1.30 -12.97 0.67
CA ARG A 37 -2.64 -13.55 0.60
C ARG A 37 -2.76 -14.85 1.40
N GLU A 38 -1.79 -15.75 1.26
CA GLU A 38 -1.77 -17.04 1.95
C GLU A 38 -1.58 -16.90 3.46
N LYS A 39 -0.78 -15.93 3.91
CA LYS A 39 -0.59 -15.57 5.32
C LYS A 39 -1.88 -15.08 5.97
N GLU A 40 -2.69 -14.31 5.24
CA GLU A 40 -4.00 -13.85 5.71
C GLU A 40 -5.11 -14.91 5.56
N HIS A 41 -4.77 -16.13 5.10
CA HIS A 41 -5.68 -17.27 4.97
C HIS A 41 -6.93 -17.02 4.11
N VAL A 42 -6.80 -16.17 3.07
CA VAL A 42 -7.91 -15.83 2.17
C VAL A 42 -7.70 -16.36 0.74
N SER A 43 -8.82 -16.63 0.07
CA SER A 43 -8.81 -17.01 -1.36
C SER A 43 -8.48 -15.81 -2.25
N GLN A 44 -8.10 -16.03 -3.50
CA GLN A 44 -7.90 -14.94 -4.48
C GLN A 44 -9.16 -14.09 -4.66
N ALA A 45 -10.35 -14.70 -4.59
CA ALA A 45 -11.63 -14.00 -4.70
C ALA A 45 -11.87 -13.04 -3.52
N VAL A 46 -11.64 -13.52 -2.30
CA VAL A 46 -11.79 -12.70 -1.08
C VAL A 46 -10.73 -11.59 -1.06
N PHE A 47 -9.48 -11.90 -1.41
CA PHE A 47 -8.41 -10.92 -1.47
C PHE A 47 -8.68 -9.82 -2.52
N ALA A 48 -9.25 -10.20 -3.67
CA ALA A 48 -9.69 -9.25 -4.69
C ALA A 48 -10.80 -8.32 -4.19
N ALA A 49 -11.79 -8.86 -3.46
CA ALA A 49 -12.87 -8.07 -2.86
C ALA A 49 -12.33 -7.08 -1.83
N ILE A 50 -11.44 -7.52 -0.94
CA ILE A 50 -10.77 -6.67 0.06
C ILE A 50 -10.01 -5.52 -0.60
N LEU A 51 -9.26 -5.81 -1.68
CA LEU A 51 -8.47 -4.82 -2.41
C LEU A 51 -9.29 -4.00 -3.42
N ASN A 52 -10.62 -4.18 -3.45
CA ASN A 52 -11.53 -3.56 -4.42
C ASN A 52 -11.02 -3.68 -5.87
N THR A 53 -10.66 -4.89 -6.27
CA THR A 53 -10.15 -5.20 -7.61
C THR A 53 -10.74 -6.50 -8.14
N SER A 54 -10.44 -6.84 -9.39
CA SER A 54 -10.90 -8.10 -10.00
C SER A 54 -10.00 -9.27 -9.61
N ILE A 55 -10.56 -10.49 -9.59
CA ILE A 55 -9.81 -11.73 -9.40
C ILE A 55 -8.70 -11.86 -10.46
N SER A 56 -9.00 -11.48 -11.71
CA SER A 56 -8.03 -11.48 -12.81
C SER A 56 -6.84 -10.55 -12.54
N THR A 57 -7.07 -9.44 -11.84
CA THR A 57 -5.99 -8.53 -11.43
C THR A 57 -5.06 -9.22 -10.43
N ILE A 58 -5.62 -9.86 -9.38
CA ILE A 58 -4.84 -10.61 -8.38
C ILE A 58 -4.02 -11.72 -9.06
N GLN A 59 -4.64 -12.49 -9.95
CA GLN A 59 -3.96 -13.55 -10.69
C GLN A 59 -2.78 -13.01 -11.51
N LYS A 60 -2.98 -11.93 -12.28
CA LYS A 60 -1.91 -11.30 -13.07
C LYS A 60 -0.79 -10.74 -12.20
N TRP A 61 -1.11 -10.26 -10.99
CA TRP A 61 -0.10 -9.81 -10.03
C TRP A 61 0.70 -10.97 -9.45
N GLU A 62 0.04 -12.07 -9.05
CA GLU A 62 0.69 -13.26 -8.49
C GLU A 62 1.51 -14.04 -9.54
N LEU A 63 1.12 -13.98 -10.82
CA LEU A 63 1.87 -14.55 -11.94
C LEU A 63 3.01 -13.64 -12.44
N GLY A 64 2.92 -12.33 -12.18
CA GLY A 64 3.89 -11.35 -12.63
C GLY A 64 3.61 -10.74 -14.02
N ASP A 65 2.52 -11.11 -14.67
CA ASP A 65 2.04 -10.53 -15.93
C ASP A 65 1.74 -9.03 -15.81
N LYS A 66 1.33 -8.59 -14.62
CA LYS A 66 1.14 -7.18 -14.27
C LYS A 66 1.75 -6.89 -12.91
N LYS A 67 2.10 -5.62 -12.68
CA LYS A 67 2.59 -5.14 -11.39
C LYS A 67 1.59 -4.15 -10.78
N PRO A 68 1.30 -4.23 -9.47
CA PRO A 68 0.55 -3.19 -8.79
C PRO A 68 1.34 -1.88 -8.82
N SER A 69 0.64 -0.75 -8.93
CA SER A 69 1.23 0.58 -8.91
C SER A 69 0.32 1.56 -8.17
N GLY A 70 0.88 2.71 -7.79
CA GLY A 70 0.12 3.79 -7.14
C GLY A 70 -0.66 3.31 -5.91
N PRO A 71 -1.99 3.54 -5.85
CA PRO A 71 -2.81 3.17 -4.69
C PRO A 71 -2.79 1.68 -4.36
N SER A 72 -2.77 0.80 -5.36
CA SER A 72 -2.76 -0.64 -5.16
C SER A 72 -1.48 -1.12 -4.47
N LEU A 73 -0.33 -0.56 -4.88
CA LEU A 73 0.95 -0.87 -4.25
C LEU A 73 0.97 -0.35 -2.79
N LYS A 74 0.40 0.83 -2.54
CA LYS A 74 0.28 1.38 -1.19
C LYS A 74 -0.57 0.50 -0.29
N LEU A 75 -1.72 0.02 -0.78
CA LEU A 75 -2.61 -0.87 -0.03
C LEU A 75 -1.94 -2.21 0.30
N LEU A 76 -1.26 -2.82 -0.67
CA LEU A 76 -0.50 -4.05 -0.43
C LEU A 76 0.59 -3.85 0.63
N SER A 77 1.29 -2.72 0.61
CA SER A 77 2.27 -2.38 1.65
C SER A 77 1.65 -2.14 3.03
N LEU A 78 0.43 -1.60 3.09
CA LEU A 78 -0.31 -1.45 4.36
C LEU A 78 -0.72 -2.82 4.91
N LEU A 79 -1.27 -3.68 4.06
CA LEU A 79 -1.63 -5.06 4.41
C LEU A 79 -0.42 -5.86 4.89
N GLU A 80 0.72 -5.76 4.21
CA GLU A 80 1.96 -6.44 4.63
C GLU A 80 2.39 -6.06 6.06
N ARG A 81 2.22 -4.79 6.43
CA ARG A 81 2.65 -4.24 7.72
C ARG A 81 1.63 -4.42 8.85
N LYS A 82 0.34 -4.47 8.53
CA LYS A 82 -0.76 -4.37 9.51
C LYS A 82 -1.79 -5.49 9.44
N GLY A 83 -1.73 -6.37 8.43
CA GLY A 83 -2.74 -7.40 8.18
C GLY A 83 -4.04 -6.83 7.59
N LEU A 84 -5.05 -7.69 7.45
CA LEU A 84 -6.37 -7.32 6.88
C LEU A 84 -7.12 -6.25 7.68
N GLU A 85 -6.89 -6.14 8.99
CA GLU A 85 -7.50 -5.12 9.87
C GLU A 85 -7.21 -3.68 9.45
N ALA A 86 -6.24 -3.46 8.55
CA ALA A 86 -5.95 -2.13 8.03
C ALA A 86 -6.98 -1.61 7.01
N VAL A 87 -7.84 -2.50 6.49
CA VAL A 87 -8.76 -2.20 5.37
C VAL A 87 -10.18 -2.74 5.56
N LEU A 88 -10.43 -3.52 6.62
CA LEU A 88 -11.76 -3.93 7.09
C LEU A 88 -12.33 -2.88 8.05
#